data_AF-A0A0U0QJJ9-F1
#
_entry.id   AF-A0A0U0QJJ9-F1
#
_cell.length_a   1.000
_cell.length_b   1.000
_cell.length_c   1.000
_cell.angle_alpha   90.00
_cell.angle_beta   90.00
_cell.angle_gamma   90.00
#
_symmetry.space_group_name_H-M   'P 1'
#
loop_
_entity.id
_entity.type
_entity.pdbx_description
1 polymer ?
#
loop_
_entity_poly.entity_id
_entity_poly.type
_entity_poly.pdbx_seq_one_letter_code
_entity_poly.pdbx_strand_id
1 'polypeptide(L)' 'MPVGATEGATNRKIENKVSALDGHKSLYSDSFYTREEFDELYGGETYNTVKKAYDPDSRLLDLYAKAVQRR' A
#
# COMPACT_ATOMS: atom_id res chain seq x y z
N MET A 1 -10.84 7.14 14.49
CA MET A 1 -10.86 5.65 14.56
C MET A 1 -10.52 5.24 15.97
N PRO A 2 -11.24 4.30 16.61
CA PRO A 2 -10.84 3.80 17.92
C PRO A 2 -9.44 3.21 17.81
N VAL A 3 -8.56 3.57 18.75
CA VAL A 3 -7.20 3.05 18.84
C VAL A 3 -7.32 1.60 19.30
N GLY A 4 -7.08 0.66 18.40
CA GLY A 4 -7.02 -0.76 18.77
C GLY A 4 -5.82 -1.03 19.68
N ALA A 5 -5.80 -2.20 20.34
CA ALA A 5 -4.71 -2.60 21.23
C ALA A 5 -3.33 -2.70 20.55
N THR A 6 -3.29 -2.70 19.22
CA THR A 6 -2.08 -2.71 18.39
C THR A 6 -2.20 -1.62 17.32
N GLU A 7 -1.08 -0.99 16.99
CA GLU A 7 -1.02 -0.01 15.90
C GLU A 7 -1.58 -0.60 14.60
N GLY A 8 -2.43 0.17 13.92
CA GLY A 8 -3.04 -0.26 12.67
C GLY A 8 -4.10 -1.35 12.78
N ALA A 9 -4.46 -1.85 13.97
CA ALA A 9 -5.41 -2.96 14.11
C ALA A 9 -6.75 -2.70 13.39
N THR A 10 -7.27 -1.48 13.45
CA THR A 10 -8.51 -1.11 12.76
C THR A 10 -8.31 -1.05 11.24
N ASN A 11 -7.17 -0.55 10.77
CA ASN A 11 -6.84 -0.52 9.34
C ASN A 11 -6.70 -1.93 8.77
N ARG A 12 -5.97 -2.82 9.45
CA ARG A 12 -5.82 -4.23 9.05
C ARG A 12 -7.17 -4.94 8.93
N LYS A 13 -8.10 -4.67 9.85
CA LYS A 13 -9.47 -5.21 9.76
C LYS A 13 -10.23 -4.70 8.54
N ILE A 14 -10.08 -3.42 8.22
CA ILE A 14 -10.69 -2.81 7.02
C ILE A 14 -10.07 -3.41 5.76
N GLU A 15 -8.74 -3.47 5.68
CA GLU A 15 -7.99 -4.05 4.57
C GLU A 15 -8.46 -5.49 4.30
N ASN A 16 -8.46 -6.34 5.33
CA ASN A 16 -8.95 -7.72 5.22
C ASN A 16 -10.39 -7.80 4.73
N LYS A 17 -11.29 -6.92 5.23
CA LYS A 17 -12.69 -6.95 4.83
C LYS A 17 -12.88 -6.47 3.38
N VAL A 18 -12.11 -5.48 2.95
CA VAL A 18 -12.14 -4.96 1.58
C VAL A 18 -11.58 -6.01 0.62
N SER A 19 -10.46 -6.66 0.95
CA SER A 19 -9.90 -7.76 0.14
C SER A 19 -10.87 -8.95 0.03
N ALA A 20 -11.58 -9.29 1.11
CA ALA A 20 -12.61 -10.34 1.09
C ALA A 20 -13.85 -9.98 0.24
N LEU A 21 -13.94 -8.76 -0.26
CA LEU A 21 -14.98 -8.28 -1.18
C LEU A 21 -14.38 -7.94 -2.56
N ASP A 22 -13.22 -8.54 -2.89
CA ASP A 22 -12.49 -8.35 -4.15
C ASP A 22 -12.09 -6.88 -4.42
N GLY A 23 -11.94 -6.09 -3.36
CA GLY A 23 -11.48 -4.71 -3.42
C GLY A 23 -10.09 -4.52 -2.83
N HIS A 24 -9.60 -3.27 -2.88
CA HIS A 24 -8.44 -2.83 -2.11
C HIS A 24 -8.67 -1.43 -1.54
N LYS A 25 -8.04 -1.15 -0.40
CA LYS A 25 -8.24 0.13 0.31
C LYS A 25 -7.55 1.29 -0.42
N SER A 26 -8.17 2.46 -0.48
CA SER A 26 -7.49 3.64 -1.00
C SER A 26 -6.29 4.06 -0.12
N LEU A 27 -5.21 4.49 -0.76
CA LEU A 27 -3.92 4.85 -0.12
C LEU A 27 -3.91 6.24 0.55
N TYR A 28 -5.07 6.82 0.86
CA TYR A 28 -5.21 8.11 1.57
C TYR A 28 -5.16 7.95 3.10
N SER A 29 -5.04 6.71 3.59
CA SER A 29 -4.94 6.37 5.00
C SER A 29 -3.82 5.36 5.23
N ASP A 30 -3.33 5.27 6.46
CA ASP A 30 -2.27 4.33 6.87
C ASP A 30 -2.55 2.92 6.36
N SER A 31 -1.63 2.36 5.60
CA SER A 31 -1.77 1.04 4.97
C SER A 31 -0.79 0.04 5.59
N PHE A 32 -1.25 -1.21 5.78
CA PHE A 32 -0.48 -2.21 6.53
C PHE A 32 -0.27 -3.55 5.81
N TYR A 33 -0.46 -3.56 4.49
CA TYR A 33 -0.19 -4.70 3.61
C TYR A 33 1.28 -5.15 3.66
N THR A 34 1.54 -6.42 3.41
CA THR A 34 2.90 -6.86 3.08
C THR A 34 3.34 -6.30 1.72
N ARG A 35 4.62 -6.46 1.39
CA ARG A 35 5.13 -6.03 0.09
C ARG A 35 4.46 -6.81 -1.04
N GLU A 36 4.29 -8.10 -0.86
CA GLU A 36 3.69 -9.01 -1.83
C GLU A 36 2.22 -8.66 -2.07
N GLU A 37 1.43 -8.52 -1.00
CA GLU A 37 0.02 -8.09 -1.09
C GLU A 37 -0.12 -6.72 -1.76
N PHE A 38 0.78 -5.78 -1.45
CA PHE A 38 0.76 -4.46 -2.05
C PHE A 38 1.06 -4.49 -3.55
N ASP A 39 2.05 -5.27 -3.97
CA ASP A 39 2.41 -5.39 -5.38
C ASP A 39 1.25 -6.03 -6.19
N GLU A 40 0.56 -7.01 -5.63
CA GLU A 40 -0.64 -7.61 -6.25
C GLU A 40 -1.78 -6.60 -6.41
N LEU A 41 -2.03 -5.77 -5.40
CA LEU A 41 -3.17 -4.84 -5.38
C LEU A 41 -2.93 -3.52 -6.13
N TYR A 42 -1.69 -3.02 -6.15
CA TYR A 42 -1.35 -1.68 -6.65
C TYR A 42 -0.41 -1.68 -7.86
N GLY A 43 -0.27 -2.83 -8.54
CA GLY A 43 0.25 -2.91 -9.90
C GLY A 43 1.69 -3.38 -10.04
N GLY A 44 2.39 -3.73 -8.95
CA GLY A 44 3.67 -4.44 -8.94
C GLY A 44 4.64 -4.07 -10.08
N GLU A 45 4.90 -5.02 -10.99
CA GLU A 45 5.79 -4.82 -12.15
C GLU A 45 5.30 -3.74 -13.13
N THR A 46 3.98 -3.62 -13.31
CA THR A 46 3.39 -2.57 -14.16
C THR A 46 3.73 -1.19 -13.59
N TYR A 47 3.57 -1.01 -12.27
CA TYR A 47 3.99 0.22 -11.58
C TYR A 47 5.50 0.43 -11.72
N ASN A 48 6.32 -0.59 -11.50
CA ASN A 48 7.78 -0.48 -11.58
C ASN A 48 8.26 -0.04 -12.97
N THR A 49 7.63 -0.58 -14.03
CA THR A 49 7.91 -0.20 -15.42
C THR A 49 7.62 1.29 -15.65
N VAL A 50 6.46 1.77 -15.23
CA VAL A 50 6.08 3.19 -15.35
C VAL A 50 7.01 4.08 -14.51
N LYS A 51 7.31 3.69 -13.26
CA LYS A 51 8.22 4.44 -12.39
C LYS A 51 9.60 4.59 -13.01
N LYS A 52 10.15 3.54 -13.61
CA LYS A 52 11.45 3.58 -14.30
C LYS A 52 11.43 4.47 -15.54
N ALA A 53 10.32 4.47 -16.29
CA ALA A 53 10.19 5.31 -17.48
C ALA A 53 10.16 6.81 -17.16
N TYR A 54 9.53 7.19 -16.04
CA TYR A 54 9.29 8.59 -15.69
C TYR A 54 10.15 9.15 -14.55
N ASP A 55 10.82 8.30 -13.78
CA ASP A 55 11.79 8.69 -12.75
C ASP A 55 12.95 7.67 -12.69
N PRO A 56 13.76 7.59 -13.76
CA PRO A 56 14.83 6.59 -13.90
C PRO A 56 15.91 6.71 -12.82
N ASP A 57 16.15 7.92 -12.32
CA ASP A 57 17.12 8.19 -11.26
C ASP A 57 16.54 8.01 -9.85
N SER A 58 15.29 7.53 -9.74
CA SER A 58 14.61 7.25 -8.47
C SER A 58 14.62 8.42 -7.48
N ARG A 59 14.41 9.63 -7.99
CA ARG A 59 14.37 10.85 -7.18
C ARG A 59 13.18 10.87 -6.22
N LEU A 60 12.06 10.26 -6.63
CA LEU A 60 10.87 10.07 -5.81
C LEU A 60 10.86 8.66 -5.22
N LEU A 61 10.40 8.56 -3.97
CA LEU A 61 10.15 7.28 -3.31
C LEU A 61 9.18 6.42 -4.13
N ASP A 62 9.32 5.10 -4.00
CA ASP A 62 8.35 4.18 -4.55
C ASP A 62 7.03 4.21 -3.76
N LEU A 63 5.97 3.67 -4.36
CA LEU A 63 4.61 3.75 -3.83
C LEU A 63 4.48 3.00 -2.50
N TYR A 64 5.19 1.88 -2.33
CA TYR A 64 5.16 1.10 -1.10
C TYR A 64 5.88 1.83 0.05
N ALA A 65 7.06 2.38 -0.23
CA ALA A 65 7.82 3.20 0.71
C ALA A 65 6.98 4.38 1.21
N LYS A 66 6.24 5.04 0.31
CA LYS A 66 5.35 6.14 0.65
C LYS A 66 4.12 5.70 1.44
N ALA A 67 3.40 4.67 0.97
CA ALA A 67 2.07 4.34 1.47
C ALA A 67 2.06 3.41 2.70
N VAL A 68 3.08 2.55 2.83
CA VAL A 68 3.17 1.53 3.88
C VAL A 68 4.30 1.85 4.86
N GLN A 69 5.50 2.19 4.35
CA GLN A 69 6.65 2.48 5.22
C GLN A 69 6.66 3.90 5.78
N ARG A 70 5.86 4.81 5.22
CA ARG A 70 5.76 6.23 5.62
C ARG A 70 7.13 6.93 5.63
N ARG A 71 7.94 6.64 4.61
CA ARG A 71 9.25 7.28 4.39
C ARG A 71 9.12 8.49 3.47
#